data_AF-A0A257TG00-F1
#
_entry.id   AF-A0A257TG00-F1
#
_cell.length_a   1.000
_cell.length_b   1.000
_cell.length_c   1.000
_cell.angle_alpha   90.00
_cell.angle_beta   90.00
_cell.angle_gamma   90.00
#
_symmetry.space_group_name_H-M   'P 1'
#
loop_
_entity.id
_entity.type
_entity.pdbx_description
1 polymer ?
#
loop_
_entity_poly.entity_id
_entity_poly.type
_entity_poly.pdbx_seq_one_letter_code
_entity_poly.pdbx_strand_id
1 'polypeptide(L)'
;MWPITWGNDGNLYSIWGDGGGFGGTNTSGRVSTGIAQIGGTPPSLVATNVNGGVNSEVSPSWACTSCGKSDAIISVGGVLYAWFNTQTGGSSPIHKLMWSNDLGKTWQYSSWQYPDSAYPAVMPGSFINFGQDYAGAPDNYVYMYFQYLATPFANDTYSLWLTRVPKDQLTNESAYQIFTGLDANGNPTWSTSIVNAKPVFTDPNGVGWQQSVYDPYLHRYLLTVVHGENSSNGYNGNGTWGMFDAPNPWGPWTTVTYVNQWQDSYPKFSFSIPQKWMSTDGKNFVMVYSGTGPYDSWNTINGTFNTTNTTPTPQPSTPAPTLSLSASPTTVSSGGSTTLTW
;
A
#
# COMPACT_ATOMS: atom_id res chain seq x y z
N MET A 1 10.49 -0.85 2.04
CA MET A 1 9.03 -0.66 1.76
C MET A 1 8.89 0.04 0.42
N TRP A 2 7.85 -0.29 -0.34
CA TRP A 2 7.57 0.24 -1.68
C TRP A 2 6.05 0.34 -1.94
N PRO A 3 5.28 1.15 -1.20
CA PRO A 3 3.93 1.53 -1.62
C PRO A 3 4.01 2.27 -2.95
N ILE A 4 3.07 2.01 -3.86
CA ILE A 4 3.12 2.54 -5.23
C ILE A 4 1.78 3.15 -5.64
N THR A 5 1.85 4.28 -6.35
CA THR A 5 0.72 4.87 -7.07
C THR A 5 1.11 5.22 -8.50
N TRP A 6 0.12 5.45 -9.37
CA TRP A 6 0.33 5.87 -10.74
C TRP A 6 0.02 7.36 -10.88
N GLY A 7 1.06 8.14 -11.14
CA GLY A 7 0.99 9.60 -11.28
C GLY A 7 0.30 10.07 -12.55
N ASN A 8 -0.13 11.33 -12.56
CA ASN A 8 -0.76 11.97 -13.71
C ASN A 8 0.14 12.07 -14.95
N ASP A 9 1.45 12.08 -14.78
CA ASP A 9 2.46 12.12 -15.85
C ASP A 9 2.70 10.77 -16.52
N GLY A 10 1.98 9.74 -16.11
CA GLY A 10 2.09 8.39 -16.64
C GLY A 10 3.15 7.54 -15.97
N ASN A 11 3.93 8.07 -15.01
CA ASN A 11 4.92 7.31 -14.25
C ASN A 11 4.33 6.74 -12.96
N LEU A 12 4.97 5.71 -12.41
CA LEU A 12 4.66 5.25 -11.06
C LEU A 12 5.51 6.03 -10.06
N TYR A 13 4.95 6.28 -8.89
CA TYR A 13 5.64 6.90 -7.77
C TYR A 13 5.62 5.98 -6.57
N SER A 14 6.77 5.85 -5.92
CA SER A 14 6.92 5.02 -4.73
C SER A 14 7.70 5.75 -3.66
N ILE A 15 7.26 5.56 -2.41
CA ILE A 15 8.03 5.96 -1.24
C ILE A 15 8.86 4.76 -0.79
N TRP A 16 10.11 4.99 -0.43
CA TRP A 16 10.98 3.97 0.11
C TRP A 16 11.68 4.44 1.37
N GLY A 17 12.09 3.48 2.21
CA GLY A 17 12.68 3.74 3.52
C GLY A 17 14.10 3.18 3.64
N ASP A 18 14.90 3.80 4.51
CA ASP A 18 16.20 3.32 4.99
C ASP A 18 17.14 2.79 3.91
N GLY A 19 17.56 3.64 2.98
CA GLY A 19 18.45 3.20 1.90
C GLY A 19 18.91 4.34 1.01
N GLY A 20 19.61 3.99 -0.06
CA GLY A 20 20.13 4.93 -1.06
C GLY A 20 19.25 5.10 -2.30
N GLY A 21 18.06 4.49 -2.35
CA GLY A 21 17.21 4.44 -3.53
C GLY A 21 17.80 3.58 -4.66
N PHE A 22 17.35 3.81 -5.88
CA PHE A 22 17.88 3.12 -7.07
C PHE A 22 19.34 3.53 -7.33
N GLY A 23 20.22 2.55 -7.57
CA GLY A 23 21.66 2.81 -7.72
C GLY A 23 22.42 3.22 -6.45
N GLY A 24 21.74 3.32 -5.30
CA GLY A 24 22.35 3.61 -4.01
C GLY A 24 22.59 2.39 -3.13
N THR A 25 23.12 2.61 -1.93
CA THR A 25 23.35 1.53 -0.93
C THR A 25 23.04 2.04 0.47
N ASN A 26 23.23 1.20 1.49
CA ASN A 26 23.18 1.64 2.88
C ASN A 26 24.30 2.64 3.28
N THR A 27 25.28 2.89 2.41
CA THR A 27 26.34 3.88 2.66
C THR A 27 26.37 5.00 1.62
N SER A 28 25.83 4.76 0.42
CA SER A 28 25.76 5.73 -0.67
C SER A 28 24.34 6.27 -0.82
N GLY A 29 24.18 7.58 -0.61
CA GLY A 29 22.89 8.27 -0.74
C GLY A 29 21.86 7.91 0.33
N ARG A 30 22.28 7.31 1.45
CA ARG A 30 21.36 6.82 2.49
C ARG A 30 20.54 7.95 3.10
N VAL A 31 19.22 7.77 3.11
CA VAL A 31 18.23 8.64 3.79
C VAL A 31 17.20 7.79 4.52
N SER A 32 16.45 8.38 5.46
CA SER A 32 15.42 7.64 6.20
C SER A 32 14.20 7.33 5.34
N THR A 33 13.81 8.28 4.49
CA THR A 33 12.72 8.15 3.51
C THR A 33 13.13 8.86 2.22
N GLY A 34 12.79 8.27 1.07
CA GLY A 34 12.99 8.87 -0.24
C GLY A 34 11.83 8.58 -1.19
N ILE A 35 11.81 9.29 -2.32
CA ILE A 35 10.79 9.17 -3.36
C ILE A 35 11.45 8.69 -4.65
N ALA A 36 10.88 7.67 -5.28
CA ALA A 36 11.28 7.22 -6.59
C ALA A 36 10.16 7.36 -7.60
N GLN A 37 10.54 7.72 -8.83
CA GLN A 37 9.70 7.65 -10.03
C GLN A 37 10.13 6.43 -10.84
N ILE A 38 9.16 5.67 -11.35
CA ILE A 38 9.38 4.49 -12.18
C ILE A 38 8.59 4.63 -13.49
N GLY A 39 9.31 4.86 -14.58
CA GLY A 39 8.80 4.89 -15.93
C GLY A 39 8.86 3.53 -16.63
N GLY A 40 8.12 3.41 -17.73
CA GLY A 40 8.06 2.19 -18.55
C GLY A 40 7.07 1.14 -18.07
N THR A 41 7.19 -0.05 -18.67
CA THR A 41 6.39 -1.25 -18.41
C THR A 41 7.34 -2.45 -18.37
N PRO A 42 7.16 -3.40 -17.44
CA PRO A 42 8.00 -4.58 -17.36
C PRO A 42 8.09 -5.31 -18.70
N PRO A 43 9.26 -5.85 -19.04
CA PRO A 43 10.44 -5.91 -18.16
C PRO A 43 11.35 -4.68 -18.23
N SER A 44 11.05 -3.67 -19.06
CA SER A 44 11.95 -2.52 -19.28
C SER A 44 11.47 -1.29 -18.51
N LEU A 45 12.12 -1.00 -17.39
CA LEU A 45 11.82 0.15 -16.54
C LEU A 45 12.96 1.14 -16.47
N VAL A 46 12.61 2.40 -16.23
CA VAL A 46 13.56 3.45 -15.88
C VAL A 46 13.16 4.00 -14.52
N ALA A 47 14.06 3.92 -13.55
CA ALA A 47 13.84 4.37 -12.20
C ALA A 47 14.75 5.55 -11.86
N THR A 48 14.14 6.61 -11.32
CA THR A 48 14.83 7.85 -10.93
C THR A 48 14.52 8.12 -9.47
N ASN A 49 15.55 8.46 -8.69
CA ASN A 49 15.36 9.00 -7.35
C ASN A 49 14.92 10.46 -7.47
N VAL A 50 13.68 10.78 -7.08
CA VAL A 50 13.15 12.14 -7.19
C VAL A 50 13.64 12.98 -6.01
N ASN A 51 13.42 12.51 -4.79
CA ASN A 51 13.75 13.23 -3.56
C ASN A 51 14.50 12.29 -2.61
N GLY A 52 15.79 12.57 -2.41
CA GLY A 52 16.69 11.71 -1.63
C GLY A 52 17.12 10.45 -2.36
N GLY A 53 18.21 9.83 -1.89
CA GLY A 53 18.90 8.76 -2.61
C GLY A 53 20.02 9.26 -3.50
N VAL A 54 20.77 8.31 -4.07
CA VAL A 54 21.90 8.61 -4.98
C VAL A 54 21.40 9.29 -6.23
N ASN A 55 22.10 10.35 -6.67
CA ASN A 55 21.79 11.13 -7.88
C ASN A 55 20.32 11.60 -7.93
N SER A 56 19.76 11.95 -6.77
CA SER A 56 18.38 12.42 -6.71
C SER A 56 18.20 13.75 -7.42
N GLU A 57 17.02 13.97 -8.03
CA GLU A 57 16.70 15.23 -8.71
C GLU A 57 16.72 16.43 -7.76
N VAL A 58 16.28 16.22 -6.52
CA VAL A 58 16.35 17.23 -5.45
C VAL A 58 16.93 16.65 -4.18
N SER A 59 17.50 17.54 -3.36
CA SER A 59 18.03 17.18 -2.05
C SER A 59 16.96 16.54 -1.16
N PRO A 60 17.35 15.59 -0.30
CA PRO A 60 16.40 14.86 0.53
C PRO A 60 15.65 15.73 1.52
N SER A 61 14.33 15.60 1.53
CA SER A 61 13.47 16.12 2.60
C SER A 61 13.71 15.42 3.94
N TRP A 62 14.10 14.14 3.92
CA TRP A 62 14.29 13.30 5.12
C TRP A 62 15.72 12.76 5.22
N ALA A 63 16.69 13.66 5.18
CA ALA A 63 18.13 13.37 5.15
C ALA A 63 18.69 12.68 6.41
N CYS A 64 17.89 12.54 7.46
CA CYS A 64 18.37 11.96 8.72
C CYS A 64 18.36 10.42 8.69
N THR A 65 18.86 9.77 9.75
CA THR A 65 18.91 8.31 9.84
C THR A 65 17.63 7.68 10.41
N SER A 66 16.83 8.45 11.14
CA SER A 66 15.60 8.03 11.84
C SER A 66 14.56 9.15 11.82
N CYS A 67 14.01 9.47 10.65
CA CYS A 67 12.94 10.47 10.51
C CYS A 67 11.94 9.95 9.50
N GLY A 68 10.84 9.53 10.08
CA GLY A 68 9.63 9.14 9.42
C GLY A 68 9.70 8.04 8.37
N LYS A 69 8.52 7.51 8.10
CA LYS A 69 8.25 6.42 7.15
C LYS A 69 6.87 6.62 6.54
N SER A 70 6.65 6.01 5.39
CA SER A 70 5.33 5.99 4.78
C SER A 70 5.09 4.65 4.10
N ASP A 71 3.95 4.04 4.43
CA ASP A 71 3.47 2.79 3.86
C ASP A 71 2.31 3.00 2.86
N ALA A 72 1.96 4.26 2.57
CA ALA A 72 0.83 4.60 1.71
C ALA A 72 1.12 5.85 0.87
N ILE A 73 0.96 5.72 -0.45
CA ILE A 73 1.00 6.84 -1.41
C ILE A 73 -0.16 6.69 -2.41
N ILE A 74 -0.69 7.83 -2.86
CA ILE A 74 -1.74 7.91 -3.88
C ILE A 74 -1.59 9.19 -4.73
N SER A 75 -1.83 9.11 -6.03
CA SER A 75 -1.94 10.27 -6.91
C SER A 75 -3.40 10.58 -7.16
N VAL A 76 -3.84 11.82 -6.89
CA VAL A 76 -5.20 12.28 -7.14
C VAL A 76 -5.16 13.70 -7.69
N GLY A 77 -5.70 13.92 -8.88
CA GLY A 77 -5.78 15.26 -9.48
C GLY A 77 -4.41 15.93 -9.69
N GLY A 78 -3.39 15.13 -9.97
CA GLY A 78 -2.00 15.57 -10.17
C GLY A 78 -1.22 15.86 -8.88
N VAL A 79 -1.77 15.52 -7.72
CA VAL A 79 -1.12 15.70 -6.42
C VAL A 79 -0.81 14.32 -5.84
N LEU A 80 0.43 14.13 -5.37
CA LEU A 80 0.81 12.93 -4.62
C LEU A 80 0.48 13.17 -3.15
N TYR A 81 -0.30 12.28 -2.53
CA TYR A 81 -0.61 12.26 -1.10
C TYR A 81 -0.02 11.02 -0.46
N ALA A 82 0.42 11.13 0.79
CA ALA A 82 0.99 10.03 1.53
C ALA A 82 0.74 10.17 3.04
N TRP A 83 0.67 9.04 3.73
CA TRP A 83 0.64 9.03 5.20
C TRP A 83 2.04 8.90 5.76
N PHE A 84 2.47 9.93 6.47
CA PHE A 84 3.81 10.03 7.02
C PHE A 84 3.78 9.78 8.52
N ASN A 85 4.30 8.62 8.91
CA ASN A 85 4.70 8.35 10.27
C ASN A 85 5.93 9.22 10.58
N THR A 86 5.94 10.02 11.65
CA THR A 86 7.05 10.96 11.90
C THR A 86 8.25 10.34 12.63
N GLN A 87 8.11 9.14 13.20
CA GLN A 87 9.15 8.43 13.97
C GLN A 87 9.94 9.32 14.97
N THR A 88 9.25 10.16 15.75
CA THR A 88 9.87 11.17 16.65
C THR A 88 10.55 10.62 17.91
N GLY A 89 10.81 9.31 17.99
CA GLY A 89 11.34 8.63 19.18
C GLY A 89 10.26 8.40 20.25
N GLY A 90 10.01 7.13 20.59
CA GLY A 90 8.89 6.69 21.45
C GLY A 90 8.31 5.37 20.95
N SER A 91 7.49 4.70 21.76
CA SER A 91 6.93 3.37 21.43
C SER A 91 5.84 3.38 20.34
N SER A 92 5.34 4.54 19.93
CA SER A 92 4.36 4.65 18.85
C SER A 92 4.44 6.07 18.23
N PRO A 93 4.59 6.23 16.91
CA PRO A 93 4.83 7.53 16.30
C PRO A 93 3.56 8.19 15.73
N ILE A 94 3.55 9.53 15.71
CA ILE A 94 2.49 10.37 15.15
C ILE A 94 2.38 10.17 13.63
N HIS A 95 1.15 10.12 13.10
CA HIS A 95 0.89 10.09 11.66
C HIS A 95 0.33 11.42 11.15
N LYS A 96 0.90 11.94 10.06
CA LYS A 96 0.42 13.13 9.36
C LYS A 96 0.12 12.80 7.90
N LEU A 97 -0.89 13.45 7.34
CA LEU A 97 -1.01 13.49 5.89
C LEU A 97 0.06 14.43 5.35
N MET A 98 0.74 14.02 4.28
CA MET A 98 1.63 14.88 3.52
C MET A 98 1.26 14.84 2.04
N TRP A 99 1.59 15.90 1.31
CA TRP A 99 1.34 15.95 -0.12
C TRP A 99 2.40 16.75 -0.88
N SER A 100 2.50 16.45 -2.16
CA SER A 100 3.40 17.10 -3.11
C SER A 100 2.63 17.50 -4.37
N ASN A 101 2.74 18.79 -4.72
CA ASN A 101 2.15 19.36 -5.93
C ASN A 101 3.11 19.36 -7.13
N ASP A 102 4.30 18.78 -6.95
CA ASP A 102 5.41 18.82 -7.91
C ASP A 102 6.06 17.44 -8.05
N LEU A 103 5.21 16.40 -8.06
CA LEU A 103 5.59 15.02 -8.36
C LEU A 103 6.66 14.46 -7.42
N GLY A 104 6.57 14.81 -6.14
CA GLY A 104 7.40 14.27 -5.08
C GLY A 104 8.66 15.07 -4.77
N LYS A 105 8.87 16.23 -5.42
CA LYS A 105 10.05 17.08 -5.20
C LYS A 105 9.97 17.84 -3.88
N THR A 106 8.86 18.49 -3.60
CA THR A 106 8.62 19.18 -2.33
C THR A 106 7.37 18.65 -1.64
N TRP A 107 7.37 18.67 -0.32
CA TRP A 107 6.31 18.07 0.50
C TRP A 107 5.79 19.07 1.54
N GLN A 108 4.48 19.07 1.70
CA GLN A 108 3.74 19.82 2.71
C GLN A 108 3.07 18.84 3.67
N TYR A 109 2.75 19.30 4.88
CA TYR A 109 2.14 18.47 5.92
C TYR A 109 0.81 19.06 6.36
N SER A 110 -0.12 18.19 6.75
CA SER A 110 -1.33 18.59 7.43
C SER A 110 -1.01 19.30 8.76
N SER A 111 -1.82 20.30 9.10
CA SER A 111 -1.78 20.93 10.43
C SER A 111 -2.31 20.01 11.53
N TRP A 112 -3.16 19.05 11.15
CA TRP A 112 -3.72 18.00 11.99
C TRP A 112 -2.90 16.70 11.88
N GLN A 113 -3.09 15.79 12.82
CA GLN A 113 -2.36 14.53 12.90
C GLN A 113 -3.19 13.47 13.62
N TYR A 114 -2.98 12.20 13.30
CA TYR A 114 -3.44 11.10 14.15
C TYR A 114 -2.42 10.87 15.26
N PRO A 115 -2.84 10.99 16.54
CA PRO A 115 -1.99 10.69 17.67
C PRO A 115 -1.74 9.18 17.79
N ASP A 116 -0.69 8.82 18.51
CA ASP A 116 -0.24 7.44 18.71
C ASP A 116 -0.94 6.72 19.89
N SER A 117 -1.43 7.50 20.85
CA SER A 117 -1.90 7.05 22.17
C SER A 117 -3.18 7.74 22.65
N ALA A 118 -3.59 8.85 22.00
CA ALA A 118 -4.86 9.51 22.28
C ALA A 118 -5.94 9.03 21.32
N TYR A 119 -7.17 8.90 21.79
CA TYR A 119 -8.27 8.39 20.98
C TYR A 119 -8.72 9.42 19.92
N PRO A 120 -8.87 9.03 18.64
CA PRO A 120 -8.49 7.74 18.04
C PRO A 120 -7.03 7.67 17.62
N ALA A 121 -6.29 6.69 18.15
CA ALA A 121 -4.98 6.34 17.61
C ALA A 121 -5.18 5.40 16.43
N VAL A 122 -4.74 5.85 15.26
CA VAL A 122 -4.91 5.15 13.98
C VAL A 122 -3.55 4.98 13.32
N MET A 123 -3.30 3.78 12.80
CA MET A 123 -2.21 3.50 11.88
C MET A 123 -2.78 3.47 10.46
N PRO A 124 -2.60 4.54 9.66
CA PRO A 124 -2.92 4.51 8.24
C PRO A 124 -2.14 3.38 7.57
N GLY A 125 -2.84 2.49 6.87
CA GLY A 125 -2.22 1.34 6.22
C GLY A 125 -1.93 1.59 4.74
N SER A 126 -2.98 1.69 3.92
CA SER A 126 -2.84 1.81 2.46
C SER A 126 -4.06 2.47 1.85
N PHE A 127 -3.83 3.26 0.80
CA PHE A 127 -4.88 3.68 -0.10
C PHE A 127 -5.25 2.54 -1.04
N ILE A 128 -6.53 2.45 -1.40
CA ILE A 128 -6.94 1.61 -2.53
C ILE A 128 -6.57 2.36 -3.80
N ASN A 129 -5.58 1.88 -4.53
CA ASN A 129 -5.15 2.52 -5.78
C ASN A 129 -6.08 2.15 -6.96
N PHE A 130 -6.29 3.12 -7.83
CA PHE A 130 -7.02 2.98 -9.09
C PHE A 130 -6.25 3.74 -10.17
N GLY A 131 -6.15 3.17 -11.37
CA GLY A 131 -5.78 3.87 -12.61
C GLY A 131 -4.61 4.83 -12.55
N GLN A 132 -4.44 5.56 -13.65
CA GLN A 132 -3.56 6.72 -13.69
C GLN A 132 -4.23 7.86 -12.93
N ASP A 133 -3.55 8.44 -11.95
CA ASP A 133 -4.01 9.58 -11.16
C ASP A 133 -5.41 9.38 -10.56
N TYR A 134 -5.65 8.19 -10.00
CA TYR A 134 -6.94 7.80 -9.42
C TYR A 134 -8.10 7.65 -10.42
N ALA A 135 -7.81 7.60 -11.71
CA ALA A 135 -8.82 7.34 -12.73
C ALA A 135 -9.45 5.95 -12.54
N GLY A 136 -10.75 5.84 -12.85
CA GLY A 136 -11.49 4.58 -12.73
C GLY A 136 -11.97 4.24 -11.31
N ALA A 137 -11.74 5.10 -10.31
CA ALA A 137 -12.40 4.98 -9.01
C ALA A 137 -13.95 5.03 -9.19
N PRO A 138 -14.70 4.17 -8.49
CA PRO A 138 -16.13 3.96 -8.74
C PRO A 138 -17.01 5.16 -8.35
N ASP A 139 -16.50 6.06 -7.53
CA ASP A 139 -17.19 7.24 -7.04
C ASP A 139 -16.22 8.41 -6.79
N ASN A 140 -16.69 9.46 -6.12
CA ASN A 140 -15.92 10.67 -5.82
C ASN A 140 -15.13 10.60 -4.50
N TYR A 141 -14.87 9.41 -3.97
CA TYR A 141 -14.13 9.24 -2.71
C TYR A 141 -12.77 8.58 -2.92
N VAL A 142 -11.81 8.97 -2.09
CA VAL A 142 -10.56 8.24 -1.87
C VAL A 142 -10.73 7.30 -0.70
N TYR A 143 -10.48 6.02 -0.91
CA TYR A 143 -10.59 4.97 0.09
C TYR A 143 -9.23 4.59 0.70
N MET A 144 -9.21 4.34 2.00
CA MET A 144 -8.03 3.91 2.74
C MET A 144 -8.37 2.87 3.81
N TYR A 145 -7.54 1.81 3.88
CA TYR A 145 -7.54 0.88 5.00
C TYR A 145 -6.60 1.32 6.11
N PHE A 146 -7.00 1.09 7.36
CA PHE A 146 -6.22 1.45 8.55
C PHE A 146 -6.47 0.47 9.70
N GLN A 147 -5.58 0.50 10.69
CA GLN A 147 -5.70 -0.24 11.95
C GLN A 147 -5.91 0.74 13.11
N TYR A 148 -6.70 0.35 14.13
CA TYR A 148 -6.76 1.11 15.38
C TYR A 148 -5.64 0.67 16.32
N LEU A 149 -4.96 1.65 16.92
CA LEU A 149 -3.91 1.43 17.91
C LEU A 149 -4.38 1.71 19.35
N ALA A 150 -5.61 2.21 19.54
CA ALA A 150 -6.16 2.57 20.84
C ALA A 150 -7.56 1.98 21.10
N THR A 151 -8.00 2.08 22.36
CA THR A 151 -9.27 1.55 22.86
C THR A 151 -10.48 2.13 22.11
N PRO A 152 -11.61 1.42 21.99
CA PRO A 152 -11.86 0.06 22.52
C PRO A 152 -11.17 -1.04 21.71
N PHE A 153 -10.54 -0.73 20.57
CA PHE A 153 -9.91 -1.69 19.67
C PHE A 153 -8.38 -1.83 19.87
N ALA A 154 -7.87 -1.38 21.03
CA ALA A 154 -6.44 -1.46 21.33
C ALA A 154 -6.00 -2.93 21.25
N ASN A 155 -4.95 -3.20 20.46
CA ASN A 155 -4.42 -4.54 20.19
C ASN A 155 -5.29 -5.44 19.29
N ASP A 156 -6.28 -4.91 18.57
CA ASP A 156 -6.87 -5.66 17.44
C ASP A 156 -5.91 -5.61 16.25
N THR A 157 -4.84 -6.40 16.36
CA THR A 157 -3.85 -6.65 15.31
C THR A 157 -4.40 -7.62 14.25
N TYR A 158 -5.70 -7.87 14.20
CA TYR A 158 -6.33 -8.88 13.36
C TYR A 158 -7.25 -8.27 12.33
N SER A 159 -7.59 -6.99 12.44
CA SER A 159 -8.64 -6.36 11.64
C SER A 159 -8.19 -5.10 10.93
N LEU A 160 -8.79 -4.84 9.77
CA LEU A 160 -8.72 -3.56 9.06
C LEU A 160 -10.07 -2.86 9.10
N TRP A 161 -10.02 -1.54 9.22
CA TRP A 161 -11.15 -0.64 9.02
C TRP A 161 -10.98 0.15 7.74
N LEU A 162 -12.07 0.69 7.24
CA LEU A 162 -12.11 1.48 6.02
C LEU A 162 -12.57 2.90 6.32
N THR A 163 -11.81 3.87 5.82
CA THR A 163 -12.22 5.28 5.77
C THR A 163 -12.26 5.74 4.32
N ARG A 164 -13.03 6.80 4.08
CA ARG A 164 -13.10 7.49 2.81
C ARG A 164 -13.15 8.99 2.99
N VAL A 165 -12.71 9.73 2.00
CA VAL A 165 -12.75 11.21 1.97
C VAL A 165 -13.07 11.67 0.55
N PRO A 166 -13.86 12.74 0.34
CA PRO A 166 -14.04 13.30 -1.00
C PRO A 166 -12.69 13.64 -1.63
N LYS A 167 -12.53 13.39 -2.95
CA LYS A 167 -11.26 13.56 -3.68
C LYS A 167 -10.67 14.97 -3.57
N ASP A 168 -11.50 15.98 -3.36
CA ASP A 168 -11.11 17.40 -3.21
C ASP A 168 -10.90 17.83 -1.76
N GLN A 169 -11.03 16.90 -0.80
CA GLN A 169 -11.01 17.20 0.64
C GLN A 169 -9.97 16.37 1.43
N LEU A 170 -8.98 15.74 0.77
CA LEU A 170 -7.97 14.92 1.49
C LEU A 170 -7.27 15.71 2.60
N THR A 171 -7.03 17.01 2.43
CA THR A 171 -6.36 17.84 3.45
C THR A 171 -7.28 18.29 4.59
N ASN A 172 -8.57 17.96 4.55
CA ASN A 172 -9.58 18.35 5.54
C ASN A 172 -9.95 17.16 6.45
N GLU A 173 -9.40 17.15 7.67
CA GLU A 173 -9.64 16.09 8.68
C GLU A 173 -11.13 15.79 8.89
N SER A 174 -11.96 16.83 8.97
CA SER A 174 -13.39 16.70 9.27
C SER A 174 -14.22 16.07 8.14
N ALA A 175 -13.65 15.96 6.94
CA ALA A 175 -14.31 15.37 5.78
C ALA A 175 -14.19 13.83 5.72
N TYR A 176 -13.31 13.23 6.54
CA TYR A 176 -13.12 11.79 6.56
C TYR A 176 -14.33 11.09 7.19
N GLN A 177 -14.77 10.01 6.55
CA GLN A 177 -15.88 9.18 6.97
C GLN A 177 -15.44 7.73 7.12
N ILE A 178 -15.82 7.09 8.20
CA ILE A 178 -15.48 5.70 8.51
C ILE A 178 -16.68 4.81 8.25
N PHE A 179 -16.41 3.62 7.74
CA PHE A 179 -17.41 2.60 7.47
C PHE A 179 -18.05 2.07 8.78
N THR A 180 -19.38 2.03 8.82
CA THR A 180 -20.14 1.59 10.01
C THR A 180 -20.97 0.32 9.78
N GLY A 181 -20.78 -0.35 8.64
CA GLY A 181 -21.53 -1.55 8.25
C GLY A 181 -22.44 -1.31 7.05
N LEU A 182 -23.33 -2.26 6.82
CA LEU A 182 -24.33 -2.20 5.74
C LEU A 182 -25.72 -1.89 6.31
N ASP A 183 -26.52 -1.16 5.54
CA ASP A 183 -27.95 -1.01 5.81
C ASP A 183 -28.74 -2.28 5.41
N ALA A 184 -30.06 -2.26 5.61
CA ALA A 184 -30.93 -3.39 5.27
C ALA A 184 -30.96 -3.74 3.77
N ASN A 185 -30.54 -2.83 2.90
CA ASN A 185 -30.46 -3.02 1.46
C ASN A 185 -29.05 -3.43 0.99
N GLY A 186 -28.10 -3.57 1.92
CA GLY A 186 -26.70 -3.90 1.60
C GLY A 186 -25.84 -2.69 1.20
N ASN A 187 -26.33 -1.46 1.36
CA ASN A 187 -25.54 -0.26 1.05
C ASN A 187 -24.61 0.08 2.22
N PRO A 188 -23.39 0.59 1.94
CA PRO A 188 -22.46 0.97 3.00
C PRO A 188 -22.96 2.20 3.76
N THR A 189 -22.87 2.14 5.08
CA THR A 189 -23.15 3.24 5.99
C THR A 189 -21.85 3.88 6.44
N TRP A 190 -21.87 5.20 6.65
CA TRP A 190 -20.67 6.00 6.90
C TRP A 190 -20.93 7.02 8.01
N SER A 191 -19.91 7.27 8.82
CA SER A 191 -19.97 8.18 9.97
C SER A 191 -18.65 8.93 10.14
N THR A 192 -18.71 10.17 10.59
CA THR A 192 -17.52 10.91 11.06
C THR A 192 -17.15 10.54 12.50
N SER A 193 -18.07 9.89 13.22
CA SER A 193 -17.82 9.30 14.54
C SER A 193 -17.37 7.85 14.42
N ILE A 194 -16.32 7.51 15.15
CA ILE A 194 -15.72 6.17 15.16
C ILE A 194 -16.46 5.18 16.06
N VAL A 195 -17.41 5.63 16.88
CA VAL A 195 -18.10 4.80 17.89
C VAL A 195 -18.77 3.57 17.28
N ASN A 196 -19.23 3.70 16.04
CA ASN A 196 -19.91 2.63 15.30
C ASN A 196 -19.05 2.03 14.18
N ALA A 197 -17.74 2.29 14.17
CA ALA A 197 -16.84 1.78 13.16
C ALA A 197 -16.85 0.24 13.16
N LYS A 198 -16.96 -0.36 11.97
CA LYS A 198 -16.91 -1.83 11.82
C LYS A 198 -15.69 -2.24 10.99
N PRO A 199 -15.03 -3.35 11.36
CA PRO A 199 -13.96 -3.88 10.53
C PRO A 199 -14.52 -4.34 9.19
N VAL A 200 -13.73 -4.16 8.13
CA VAL A 200 -14.05 -4.62 6.78
C VAL A 200 -13.31 -5.89 6.41
N PHE A 201 -12.24 -6.23 7.12
CA PHE A 201 -11.43 -7.43 6.93
C PHE A 201 -10.88 -7.89 8.27
N THR A 202 -10.83 -9.21 8.49
CA THR A 202 -10.22 -9.81 9.68
C THR A 202 -9.47 -11.08 9.27
N ASP A 203 -8.25 -11.23 9.76
CA ASP A 203 -7.43 -12.43 9.59
C ASP A 203 -7.07 -13.02 10.97
N PRO A 204 -7.40 -14.29 11.27
CA PRO A 204 -7.07 -14.92 12.55
C PRO A 204 -5.56 -15.06 12.83
N ASN A 205 -4.70 -14.96 11.82
CA ASN A 205 -3.25 -14.95 11.99
C ASN A 205 -2.66 -13.53 12.06
N GLY A 206 -3.52 -12.50 12.15
CA GLY A 206 -3.12 -11.12 12.29
C GLY A 206 -2.97 -10.39 10.96
N VAL A 207 -2.86 -9.06 11.05
CA VAL A 207 -2.78 -8.12 9.94
C VAL A 207 -1.59 -7.20 10.18
N GLY A 208 -0.57 -7.34 9.33
CA GLY A 208 0.61 -6.48 9.28
C GLY A 208 0.55 -5.49 8.13
N TRP A 209 1.70 -5.24 7.50
CA TRP A 209 1.77 -4.44 6.28
C TRP A 209 0.79 -4.93 5.23
N GLN A 210 0.09 -3.99 4.63
CA GLN A 210 -0.92 -4.28 3.63
C GLN A 210 -0.86 -3.27 2.48
N GLN A 211 -1.30 -3.69 1.31
CA GLN A 211 -1.44 -2.86 0.11
C GLN A 211 -2.74 -3.21 -0.61
N SER A 212 -3.34 -2.24 -1.31
CA SER A 212 -4.58 -2.46 -2.04
C SER A 212 -4.63 -1.75 -3.39
N VAL A 213 -5.24 -2.42 -4.36
CA VAL A 213 -5.49 -1.93 -5.71
C VAL A 213 -6.80 -2.50 -6.24
N TYR A 214 -7.47 -1.78 -7.13
CA TYR A 214 -8.59 -2.32 -7.91
C TYR A 214 -8.10 -2.90 -9.24
N ASP A 215 -8.54 -4.11 -9.57
CA ASP A 215 -8.43 -4.69 -10.90
C ASP A 215 -9.70 -4.35 -11.71
N PRO A 216 -9.61 -3.47 -12.73
CA PRO A 216 -10.76 -3.03 -13.50
C PRO A 216 -11.26 -4.06 -14.51
N TYR A 217 -10.49 -5.10 -14.81
CA TYR A 217 -10.83 -6.11 -15.80
C TYR A 217 -11.48 -7.34 -15.16
N LEU A 218 -11.08 -7.69 -13.94
CA LEU A 218 -11.77 -8.68 -13.12
C LEU A 218 -12.90 -8.08 -12.25
N HIS A 219 -12.96 -6.76 -12.16
CA HIS A 219 -13.86 -6.01 -11.29
C HIS A 219 -13.72 -6.39 -9.81
N ARG A 220 -12.48 -6.54 -9.35
CA ARG A 220 -12.17 -6.96 -7.98
C ARG A 220 -11.24 -5.98 -7.29
N TYR A 221 -11.52 -5.76 -6.01
CA TYR A 221 -10.57 -5.14 -5.09
C TYR A 221 -9.60 -6.20 -4.63
N LEU A 222 -8.31 -5.93 -4.74
CA LEU A 222 -7.25 -6.79 -4.26
C LEU A 222 -6.65 -6.19 -2.99
N LEU A 223 -6.41 -7.03 -2.00
CA LEU A 223 -5.77 -6.69 -0.75
C LEU A 223 -4.68 -7.73 -0.48
N THR A 224 -3.45 -7.27 -0.28
CA THR A 224 -2.36 -8.11 0.21
C THR A 224 -2.10 -7.78 1.67
N VAL A 225 -1.89 -8.80 2.51
CA VAL A 225 -1.65 -8.63 3.95
C VAL A 225 -0.49 -9.52 4.37
N VAL A 226 0.48 -8.98 5.09
CA VAL A 226 1.43 -9.76 5.87
C VAL A 226 0.72 -10.29 7.11
N HIS A 227 0.89 -11.57 7.44
CA HIS A 227 0.27 -12.17 8.62
C HIS A 227 1.26 -13.10 9.35
N GLY A 228 0.92 -13.52 10.57
CA GLY A 228 1.77 -14.36 11.41
C GLY A 228 2.90 -13.61 12.13
N GLU A 229 2.87 -12.27 12.14
CA GLU A 229 3.82 -11.44 12.88
C GLU A 229 3.47 -11.40 14.38
N ASN A 230 3.98 -12.37 15.14
CA ASN A 230 3.77 -12.45 16.59
C ASN A 230 4.86 -11.70 17.40
N SER A 231 5.17 -10.44 17.08
CA SER A 231 6.00 -9.64 18.00
C SER A 231 5.74 -8.14 17.99
N SER A 232 5.89 -7.54 19.17
CA SER A 232 5.75 -6.11 19.48
C SER A 232 6.73 -5.17 18.77
N ASN A 233 7.61 -5.69 17.91
CA ASN A 233 8.68 -4.92 17.25
C ASN A 233 8.58 -4.91 15.71
N GLY A 234 7.49 -5.41 15.11
CA GLY A 234 7.11 -5.09 13.72
C GLY A 234 8.04 -5.53 12.58
N TYR A 235 9.08 -6.35 12.83
CA TYR A 235 10.02 -6.79 11.79
C TYR A 235 10.23 -8.32 11.74
N ASN A 236 9.45 -9.09 12.50
CA ASN A 236 9.66 -10.53 12.71
C ASN A 236 8.68 -11.42 11.92
N GLY A 237 8.19 -10.97 10.77
CA GLY A 237 7.47 -11.85 9.85
C GLY A 237 8.35 -12.99 9.37
N ASN A 238 7.82 -14.21 9.27
CA ASN A 238 8.58 -15.36 8.78
C ASN A 238 8.37 -15.58 7.27
N GLY A 239 8.13 -14.51 6.50
CA GLY A 239 7.85 -14.57 5.05
C GLY A 239 6.41 -14.98 4.69
N THR A 240 5.50 -14.87 5.64
CA THR A 240 4.12 -15.32 5.54
C THR A 240 3.18 -14.16 5.19
N TRP A 241 2.29 -14.37 4.22
CA TRP A 241 1.38 -13.35 3.70
C TRP A 241 0.20 -13.96 2.93
N GLY A 242 -0.84 -13.16 2.70
CA GLY A 242 -2.03 -13.54 1.95
C GLY A 242 -2.45 -12.48 0.93
N MET A 243 -3.16 -12.92 -0.10
CA MET A 243 -3.89 -12.06 -1.03
C MET A 243 -5.37 -12.39 -0.97
N PHE A 244 -6.19 -11.36 -0.97
CA PHE A 244 -7.64 -11.45 -0.86
C PHE A 244 -8.28 -10.61 -1.95
N ASP A 245 -9.47 -11.03 -2.38
CA ASP A 245 -10.30 -10.28 -3.31
C ASP A 245 -11.67 -9.94 -2.71
N ALA A 246 -12.28 -8.87 -3.19
CA ALA A 246 -13.63 -8.50 -2.83
C ALA A 246 -14.37 -7.83 -4.01
N PRO A 247 -15.72 -7.88 -4.05
CA PRO A 247 -16.51 -7.10 -4.99
C PRO A 247 -16.64 -5.62 -4.60
N ASN A 248 -16.41 -5.27 -3.34
CA ASN A 248 -16.48 -3.89 -2.83
C ASN A 248 -15.29 -3.57 -1.92
N PRO A 249 -14.97 -2.29 -1.68
CA PRO A 249 -13.93 -1.89 -0.72
C PRO A 249 -14.13 -2.44 0.69
N TRP A 250 -15.37 -2.73 1.09
CA TRP A 250 -15.74 -3.25 2.41
C TRP A 250 -16.03 -4.76 2.40
N GLY A 251 -15.65 -5.48 1.34
CA GLY A 251 -15.89 -6.91 1.23
C GLY A 251 -17.23 -7.29 0.55
N PRO A 252 -17.72 -8.53 0.78
CA PRO A 252 -17.06 -9.58 1.55
C PRO A 252 -15.74 -10.01 0.89
N TRP A 253 -14.72 -10.28 1.71
CA TRP A 253 -13.42 -10.72 1.23
C TRP A 253 -13.35 -12.23 1.08
N THR A 254 -12.68 -12.67 0.04
CA THR A 254 -12.34 -14.07 -0.21
C THR A 254 -10.85 -14.23 -0.42
N THR A 255 -10.32 -15.38 -0.03
CA THR A 255 -8.89 -15.67 -0.12
C THR A 255 -8.51 -16.08 -1.54
N VAL A 256 -7.56 -15.36 -2.14
CA VAL A 256 -6.94 -15.69 -3.43
C VAL A 256 -5.72 -16.59 -3.22
N THR A 257 -4.86 -16.22 -2.27
CA THR A 257 -3.75 -17.05 -1.82
C THR A 257 -3.46 -16.83 -0.34
N TYR A 258 -2.91 -17.84 0.31
CA TYR A 258 -2.52 -17.78 1.71
C TYR A 258 -1.29 -18.63 1.91
N VAL A 259 -0.13 -17.99 2.07
CA VAL A 259 1.16 -18.67 2.00
C VAL A 259 1.97 -18.47 3.27
N ASN A 260 2.58 -19.55 3.74
CA ASN A 260 3.50 -19.53 4.86
C ASN A 260 4.93 -19.65 4.35
N GLN A 261 5.84 -18.82 4.89
CA GLN A 261 7.27 -18.84 4.55
C GLN A 261 7.51 -18.87 3.04
N TRP A 262 6.87 -17.94 2.31
CA TRP A 262 6.94 -17.89 0.87
C TRP A 262 8.38 -17.70 0.40
N GLN A 263 8.85 -18.65 -0.43
CA GLN A 263 10.24 -18.89 -0.84
C GLN A 263 11.16 -19.34 0.31
N ASP A 264 11.16 -18.62 1.42
CA ASP A 264 11.90 -18.93 2.64
C ASP A 264 11.35 -18.16 3.85
N SER A 265 12.05 -18.23 4.98
CA SER A 265 11.64 -17.61 6.25
C SER A 265 11.99 -16.13 6.43
N TYR A 266 12.70 -15.48 5.50
CA TYR A 266 12.97 -14.04 5.62
C TYR A 266 11.66 -13.25 5.53
N PRO A 267 11.46 -12.19 6.34
CA PRO A 267 10.32 -11.29 6.21
C PRO A 267 10.25 -10.67 4.80
N LYS A 268 9.03 -10.63 4.24
CA LYS A 268 8.68 -9.85 3.04
C LYS A 268 7.41 -9.05 3.32
N PHE A 269 7.32 -7.87 2.74
CA PHE A 269 6.25 -6.90 3.02
C PHE A 269 6.07 -5.92 1.84
N SER A 270 5.03 -5.10 1.92
CA SER A 270 4.70 -4.07 0.91
C SER A 270 4.44 -4.67 -0.47
N PHE A 271 3.60 -5.70 -0.55
CA PHE A 271 3.22 -6.40 -1.78
C PHE A 271 2.30 -5.56 -2.67
N SER A 272 2.87 -4.59 -3.38
CA SER A 272 2.14 -3.64 -4.22
C SER A 272 1.92 -4.21 -5.62
N ILE A 273 0.71 -4.10 -6.17
CA ILE A 273 0.41 -4.44 -7.57
C ILE A 273 0.04 -3.15 -8.32
N PRO A 274 0.95 -2.55 -9.10
CA PRO A 274 0.63 -1.35 -9.86
C PRO A 274 -0.36 -1.66 -10.99
N GLN A 275 -1.52 -1.00 -11.02
CA GLN A 275 -2.54 -1.22 -12.06
C GLN A 275 -1.97 -0.99 -13.48
N LYS A 276 -0.98 -0.10 -13.62
CA LYS A 276 -0.24 0.16 -14.87
C LYS A 276 0.33 -1.11 -15.52
N TRP A 277 0.64 -2.13 -14.71
CA TRP A 277 1.28 -3.36 -15.16
C TRP A 277 0.33 -4.57 -15.12
N MET A 278 -0.98 -4.33 -15.02
CA MET A 278 -2.00 -5.37 -15.22
C MET A 278 -2.27 -5.55 -16.72
N SER A 279 -2.43 -6.80 -17.15
CA SER A 279 -2.89 -7.11 -18.50
C SER A 279 -4.35 -6.69 -18.69
N THR A 280 -4.75 -6.48 -19.95
CA THR A 280 -6.10 -6.03 -20.30
C THR A 280 -7.21 -7.06 -20.06
N ASP A 281 -6.85 -8.29 -19.69
CA ASP A 281 -7.78 -9.32 -19.22
C ASP A 281 -7.78 -9.43 -17.68
N GLY A 282 -7.00 -8.60 -16.98
CA GLY A 282 -6.82 -8.57 -15.52
C GLY A 282 -6.04 -9.75 -14.97
N LYS A 283 -5.73 -10.75 -15.78
CA LYS A 283 -5.20 -12.02 -15.26
C LYS A 283 -3.72 -11.96 -14.94
N ASN A 284 -2.93 -11.21 -15.69
CA ASN A 284 -1.49 -11.14 -15.52
C ASN A 284 -1.10 -9.81 -14.91
N PHE A 285 -0.14 -9.84 -13.99
CA PHE A 285 0.35 -8.65 -13.32
C PHE A 285 1.80 -8.81 -12.89
N VAL A 286 2.42 -7.69 -12.55
CA VAL A 286 3.73 -7.65 -11.90
C VAL A 286 3.52 -7.08 -10.49
N MET A 287 3.92 -7.85 -9.48
CA MET A 287 3.88 -7.44 -8.09
C MET A 287 5.27 -6.97 -7.65
N VAL A 288 5.29 -5.86 -6.92
CA VAL A 288 6.49 -5.31 -6.29
C VAL A 288 6.45 -5.65 -4.81
N TYR A 289 7.59 -6.01 -4.24
CA TYR A 289 7.73 -6.24 -2.81
C TYR A 289 9.12 -5.89 -2.29
N SER A 290 9.22 -5.78 -0.97
CA SER A 290 10.46 -5.62 -0.21
C SER A 290 10.54 -6.75 0.81
N GLY A 291 11.66 -6.86 1.50
CA GLY A 291 11.81 -7.68 2.69
C GLY A 291 13.01 -7.27 3.50
N THR A 292 13.51 -8.17 4.34
CA THR A 292 14.79 -8.00 5.03
C THR A 292 15.87 -8.92 4.45
N GLY A 293 17.12 -8.69 4.85
CA GLY A 293 18.24 -9.52 4.42
C GLY A 293 18.39 -9.54 2.88
N PRO A 294 18.32 -10.70 2.21
CA PRO A 294 18.47 -10.78 0.75
C PRO A 294 17.35 -10.05 -0.02
N TYR A 295 16.22 -9.77 0.62
CA TYR A 295 15.06 -9.11 0.01
C TYR A 295 14.97 -7.60 0.35
N ASP A 296 15.97 -7.03 1.02
CA ASP A 296 16.01 -5.59 1.37
C ASP A 296 16.32 -4.72 0.15
N SER A 297 15.38 -4.68 -0.80
CA SER A 297 15.56 -4.14 -2.14
C SER A 297 14.22 -3.97 -2.88
N TRP A 298 14.26 -3.46 -4.10
CA TRP A 298 13.13 -3.49 -5.03
C TRP A 298 13.07 -4.88 -5.68
N ASN A 299 12.04 -5.65 -5.34
CA ASN A 299 11.83 -6.98 -5.93
C ASN A 299 10.57 -6.99 -6.76
N THR A 300 10.61 -7.72 -7.88
CA THR A 300 9.42 -7.94 -8.72
C THR A 300 9.17 -9.41 -8.95
N ILE A 301 7.89 -9.76 -9.09
CA ILE A 301 7.47 -11.10 -9.48
C ILE A 301 6.25 -11.04 -10.39
N ASN A 302 6.25 -11.87 -11.42
CA ASN A 302 5.08 -12.02 -12.29
C ASN A 302 4.04 -12.90 -11.59
N GLY A 303 2.78 -12.49 -11.67
CA GLY A 303 1.63 -13.22 -11.16
C GLY A 303 0.56 -13.43 -12.23
N THR A 304 -0.14 -14.54 -12.12
CA THR A 304 -1.31 -14.85 -12.96
C THR A 304 -2.48 -15.32 -12.08
N PHE A 305 -3.64 -14.68 -12.22
CA PHE A 305 -4.91 -15.13 -11.66
C PHE A 305 -5.53 -16.21 -12.55
N ASN A 306 -5.76 -17.39 -11.97
CA ASN A 306 -6.51 -18.45 -12.59
C ASN A 306 -7.98 -18.34 -12.17
N THR A 307 -8.81 -17.84 -13.09
CA THR A 307 -10.26 -17.77 -12.94
C THR A 307 -10.89 -19.07 -13.43
N THR A 308 -11.75 -19.71 -12.64
CA THR A 308 -12.61 -20.77 -13.18
C THR A 308 -13.71 -20.12 -14.01
N ASN A 309 -13.89 -20.56 -15.26
CA ASN A 309 -14.98 -20.09 -16.13
C ASN A 309 -16.31 -20.64 -15.60
N THR A 310 -16.88 -20.02 -14.57
CA THR A 310 -18.28 -20.24 -14.22
C THR A 310 -19.09 -19.12 -14.85
N THR A 311 -20.00 -19.49 -15.76
CA THR A 311 -20.99 -18.58 -16.36
C THR A 311 -21.67 -17.78 -15.23
N PRO A 312 -21.76 -16.45 -15.32
CA PRO A 312 -22.30 -15.64 -14.23
C PRO A 312 -23.80 -15.94 -14.05
N THR A 313 -24.12 -16.77 -13.06
CA THR A 313 -25.46 -16.86 -12.48
C THR A 313 -25.72 -15.58 -11.68
N PRO A 314 -26.92 -14.98 -11.74
CA PRO A 314 -27.20 -13.71 -11.07
C PRO A 314 -27.44 -13.91 -9.56
N GLN A 315 -26.39 -14.10 -8.75
CA GLN A 315 -26.25 -13.73 -7.31
C GLN A 315 -24.91 -14.24 -6.71
N PRO A 316 -24.43 -13.70 -5.56
CA PRO A 316 -23.07 -13.22 -5.42
C PRO A 316 -22.13 -14.25 -4.80
N SER A 317 -21.45 -15.02 -5.63
CA SER A 317 -20.11 -15.51 -5.32
C SER A 317 -19.47 -16.07 -6.58
N THR A 318 -18.98 -15.19 -7.45
CA THR A 318 -17.90 -15.60 -8.35
C THR A 318 -16.78 -16.17 -7.46
N PRO A 319 -16.35 -17.43 -7.66
CA PRO A 319 -15.30 -18.01 -6.86
C PRO A 319 -14.06 -17.12 -6.86
N ALA A 320 -13.36 -17.05 -5.74
CA ALA A 320 -12.08 -16.34 -5.68
C ALA A 320 -11.15 -16.90 -6.76
N PRO A 321 -10.44 -16.05 -7.54
CA PRO A 321 -9.38 -16.54 -8.39
C PRO A 321 -8.30 -17.22 -7.53
N THR A 322 -7.58 -18.19 -8.10
CA THR A 322 -6.34 -18.67 -7.48
C THR A 322 -5.14 -17.95 -8.10
N LEU A 323 -4.02 -17.86 -7.38
CA LEU A 323 -2.82 -17.16 -7.85
C LEU A 323 -1.69 -18.14 -8.19
N SER A 324 -1.01 -17.91 -9.31
CA SER A 324 0.28 -18.50 -9.66
C SER A 324 1.35 -17.41 -9.72
N LEU A 325 2.52 -17.65 -9.12
CA LEU A 325 3.68 -16.74 -9.14
C LEU A 325 4.87 -17.40 -9.85
N SER A 326 5.69 -16.65 -10.56
CA SER A 326 6.89 -17.21 -11.22
C SER A 326 7.92 -17.72 -10.21
N ALA A 327 8.59 -18.85 -10.48
CA ALA A 327 9.50 -19.52 -9.56
C ALA A 327 10.83 -18.77 -9.26
N SER A 328 11.10 -17.66 -9.94
CA SER A 328 12.31 -16.86 -9.75
C SER A 328 11.95 -15.37 -9.79
N PRO A 329 11.72 -14.72 -8.64
CA PRO A 329 11.51 -13.27 -8.62
C PRO A 329 12.76 -12.59 -9.17
N THR A 330 12.56 -11.47 -9.87
CA THR A 330 13.68 -10.63 -10.28
C THR A 330 13.99 -9.68 -9.13
N THR A 331 15.10 -9.95 -8.44
CA THR A 331 15.65 -9.05 -7.45
C THR A 331 16.53 -8.03 -8.14
N VAL A 332 16.14 -6.76 -8.05
CA VAL A 332 17.04 -5.66 -8.38
C VAL A 332 17.55 -5.15 -7.05
N SER A 333 18.83 -5.38 -6.77
CA SER A 333 19.46 -4.74 -5.61
C SER A 333 19.21 -3.24 -5.69
N SER A 334 18.80 -2.65 -4.57
CA SER A 334 19.02 -1.22 -4.36
C SER A 334 20.53 -1.02 -4.57
N GLY A 335 20.92 -0.56 -5.76
CA GLY A 335 22.34 -0.41 -6.13
C GLY A 335 22.77 -0.80 -7.53
N GLY A 336 21.98 -1.50 -8.34
CA GLY A 336 22.49 -2.04 -9.63
C GLY A 336 22.44 -1.09 -10.83
N SER A 337 21.32 -0.40 -11.03
CA SER A 337 21.06 0.39 -12.24
C SER A 337 19.79 1.25 -12.08
N THR A 338 19.74 2.38 -12.78
CA THR A 338 18.51 3.16 -12.99
C THR A 338 17.69 2.64 -14.18
N THR A 339 18.27 1.78 -15.02
CA THR A 339 17.57 1.04 -16.08
C THR A 339 17.42 -0.41 -15.66
N LEU A 340 16.19 -0.89 -15.54
CA LEU A 340 15.89 -2.26 -15.16
C LEU A 340 15.38 -3.01 -16.37
N THR A 341 15.96 -4.18 -16.62
CA THR A 341 15.58 -5.10 -17.71
C THR A 341 15.69 -6.52 -17.19
N TRP A 342 14.69 -7.36 -17.44
CA TRP A 342 14.71 -8.77 -17.03
C TRP A 342 13.93 -9.71 -17.96
#